data_AF-A9D3A3-F1
#
_entry.id   AF-A9D3A3-F1
#
_cell.length_a   1.000
_cell.length_b   1.000
_cell.length_c   1.000
_cell.angle_alpha   90.00
_cell.angle_beta   90.00
_cell.angle_gamma   90.00
#
_symmetry.space_group_name_H-M   'P 1'
#
loop_
_entity.id
_entity.type
_entity.pdbx_description
1 polymer ?
#
loop_
_entity_poly.entity_id
_entity_poly.type
_entity_poly.pdbx_seq_one_letter_code
_entity_poly.pdbx_strand_id
1 'polypeptide(L)'
;MAIFDKIQPTVLATRVIASVDSVYKEKLGLKPHHNSIGIITADCDDVTYCALDEATKAANVDVVYAKSFYAGAAHSSGPTSGEVIGIIAATNPADIIAGLERVKSFVESEAAFQCADEAGEIAYFAHLVSSTGSFLSAEAGVEQGEALAYLIAPPLEAMYALDAALKAADVKLVNLFAPPSETNFGGGHLTGSQAACSAACDAFEAAVIEVARCPIAT
;
A
#
# COMPACT_ATOMS: atom_id res chain seq x y z
N MET A 1 -4.89 21.33 7.80
CA MET A 1 -5.93 20.31 7.57
C MET A 1 -6.51 19.94 8.93
N ALA A 2 -7.67 19.29 9.04
CA ALA A 2 -8.10 18.75 10.34
C ALA A 2 -7.42 17.39 10.59
N ILE A 3 -7.21 17.02 11.86
CA ILE A 3 -6.82 15.65 12.22
C ILE A 3 -7.87 14.70 11.64
N PHE A 4 -7.42 13.57 11.10
CA PHE A 4 -8.20 12.56 10.37
C PHE A 4 -8.64 12.93 8.95
N ASP A 5 -8.36 14.15 8.46
CA ASP A 5 -8.63 14.50 7.06
C ASP A 5 -7.87 13.55 6.14
N LYS A 6 -8.59 12.97 5.17
CA LYS A 6 -8.00 12.10 4.16
C LYS A 6 -7.10 12.91 3.22
N ILE A 7 -5.89 12.43 3.00
CA ILE A 7 -4.96 12.91 1.98
C ILE A 7 -5.27 12.11 0.72
N GLN A 8 -6.11 12.68 -0.16
CA GLN A 8 -6.62 11.99 -1.33
C GLN A 8 -5.49 11.65 -2.32
N PRO A 9 -5.20 10.36 -2.57
CA PRO A 9 -4.21 9.97 -3.56
C PRO A 9 -4.79 10.01 -4.98
N THR A 10 -3.89 10.05 -5.95
CA THR A 10 -4.18 10.19 -7.38
C THR A 10 -3.36 9.22 -8.23
N VAL A 11 -4.04 8.53 -9.15
CA VAL A 11 -3.37 7.81 -10.25
C VAL A 11 -2.85 8.81 -11.27
N LEU A 12 -1.55 8.77 -11.57
CA LEU A 12 -0.89 9.75 -12.42
C LEU A 12 -0.76 9.29 -13.87
N ALA A 13 -0.46 8.02 -14.11
CA ALA A 13 -0.38 7.46 -15.45
C ALA A 13 -0.70 5.97 -15.48
N THR A 14 -1.32 5.52 -16.58
CA THR A 14 -1.53 4.09 -16.86
C THR A 14 -1.19 3.76 -18.31
N ARG A 15 -0.69 2.54 -18.58
CA ARG A 15 -0.51 1.99 -19.93
C ARG A 15 -0.80 0.51 -19.97
N VAL A 16 -1.38 0.06 -21.08
CA VAL A 16 -1.56 -1.36 -21.40
C VAL A 16 -0.60 -1.75 -22.51
N ILE A 17 0.14 -2.83 -22.31
CA ILE A 17 0.91 -3.49 -23.36
C ILE A 17 0.21 -4.82 -23.66
N ALA A 18 -0.51 -4.86 -24.78
CA ALA A 18 -1.35 -6.01 -25.13
C ALA A 18 -0.55 -7.29 -25.44
N SER A 19 0.66 -7.13 -25.98
CA SER A 19 1.58 -8.23 -26.29
C SER A 19 2.99 -7.82 -25.92
N VAL A 20 3.49 -8.35 -24.81
CA VAL A 20 4.84 -8.05 -24.31
C VAL A 20 5.89 -8.76 -25.15
N ASP A 21 6.93 -8.02 -25.54
CA ASP A 21 8.11 -8.55 -26.22
C ASP A 21 8.79 -9.66 -25.39
N SER A 22 9.30 -10.70 -26.05
CA SER A 22 9.86 -11.87 -25.36
C SER A 22 11.07 -11.55 -24.48
N VAL A 23 11.93 -10.61 -24.90
CA VAL A 23 13.07 -10.16 -24.09
C VAL A 23 12.56 -9.46 -22.84
N TYR A 24 11.50 -8.67 -22.96
CA TYR A 24 10.95 -7.96 -21.81
C TYR A 24 10.23 -8.91 -20.84
N LYS A 25 9.53 -9.93 -21.35
CA LYS A 25 8.96 -11.01 -20.53
C LYS A 25 10.04 -11.70 -19.69
N GLU A 26 11.18 -12.02 -20.29
CA GLU A 26 12.31 -12.64 -19.59
C GLU A 26 12.86 -11.72 -18.48
N LYS A 27 13.10 -10.45 -18.78
CA LYS A 27 13.69 -9.51 -17.80
C LYS A 27 12.76 -9.17 -16.65
N LEU A 28 11.45 -9.16 -16.86
CA LEU A 28 10.45 -8.97 -15.82
C LEU A 28 10.09 -10.27 -15.08
N GLY A 29 10.66 -11.42 -15.47
CA GLY A 29 10.35 -12.71 -14.83
C GLY A 29 8.90 -13.15 -15.04
N LEU A 30 8.28 -12.77 -16.16
CA LEU A 30 6.88 -13.10 -16.43
C LEU A 30 6.68 -14.60 -16.65
N LYS A 31 5.55 -15.12 -16.15
CA LYS A 31 5.20 -16.54 -16.35
C LYS A 31 4.89 -16.81 -17.83
N PRO A 32 5.01 -18.05 -18.33
CA PRO A 32 4.78 -18.36 -19.75
C PRO A 32 3.40 -17.95 -20.29
N HIS A 33 2.38 -17.91 -19.44
CA HIS A 33 1.02 -17.51 -19.80
C HIS A 33 0.80 -16.00 -19.76
N HIS A 34 1.69 -15.22 -19.14
CA HIS A 34 1.59 -13.75 -19.12
C HIS A 34 1.95 -13.19 -20.50
N ASN A 35 0.96 -12.63 -21.19
CA ASN A 35 1.11 -12.04 -22.52
C ASN A 35 0.91 -10.53 -22.53
N SER A 36 0.11 -10.02 -21.60
CA SER A 36 -0.23 -8.61 -21.49
C SER A 36 0.20 -8.09 -20.13
N ILE A 37 0.61 -6.82 -20.08
CA ILE A 37 0.87 -6.13 -18.80
C ILE A 37 0.17 -4.79 -18.75
N GLY A 38 -0.22 -4.39 -17.54
CA GLY A 38 -0.68 -3.06 -17.19
C GLY A 38 0.36 -2.39 -16.31
N ILE A 39 0.68 -1.14 -16.61
CA ILE A 39 1.62 -0.32 -15.84
C ILE A 39 0.84 0.83 -15.24
N ILE A 40 1.07 1.12 -13.96
CA ILE A 40 0.47 2.24 -13.25
C ILE A 40 1.50 2.97 -12.41
N THR A 41 1.37 4.30 -12.33
CA THR A 41 2.05 5.14 -11.35
C THR A 41 1.03 5.99 -10.57
N ALA A 42 1.33 6.26 -9.31
CA ALA A 42 0.50 7.06 -8.42
C ALA A 42 1.37 7.88 -7.45
N ASP A 43 0.76 8.83 -6.76
CA ASP A 43 1.41 9.71 -5.77
C ASP A 43 1.36 9.18 -4.33
N CYS A 44 0.85 7.95 -4.12
CA CYS A 44 0.82 7.29 -2.83
C CYS A 44 1.09 5.79 -2.99
N ASP A 45 2.19 5.32 -2.43
CA ASP A 45 2.67 3.95 -2.60
C ASP A 45 1.82 2.89 -1.87
N ASP A 46 1.64 3.00 -0.55
CA ASP A 46 0.93 1.97 0.24
C ASP A 46 -0.55 1.83 -0.13
N VAL A 47 -1.20 2.94 -0.51
CA VAL A 47 -2.57 2.89 -1.09
C VAL A 47 -2.56 2.14 -2.41
N THR A 48 -1.55 2.35 -3.25
CA THR A 48 -1.41 1.64 -4.52
C THR A 48 -1.10 0.17 -4.33
N TYR A 49 -0.32 -0.21 -3.32
CA TYR A 49 -0.08 -1.62 -2.97
C TYR A 49 -1.37 -2.34 -2.54
N CYS A 50 -2.19 -1.71 -1.69
CA CYS A 50 -3.53 -2.21 -1.39
C CYS A 50 -4.39 -2.31 -2.67
N ALA A 51 -4.37 -1.29 -3.53
CA ALA A 51 -5.13 -1.27 -4.77
C ALA A 51 -4.72 -2.38 -5.77
N LEU A 52 -3.43 -2.67 -5.85
CA LEU A 52 -2.88 -3.75 -6.67
C LEU A 52 -3.32 -5.12 -6.16
N ASP A 53 -3.36 -5.32 -4.84
CA ASP A 53 -3.89 -6.53 -4.23
C ASP A 53 -5.38 -6.72 -4.50
N GLU A 54 -6.16 -5.65 -4.42
CA GLU A 54 -7.58 -5.64 -4.79
C GLU A 54 -7.80 -6.02 -6.27
N ALA A 55 -6.90 -5.62 -7.16
CA ALA A 55 -6.97 -6.02 -8.56
C ALA A 55 -6.81 -7.53 -8.75
N THR A 56 -5.98 -8.19 -7.94
CA THR A 56 -5.82 -9.67 -7.98
C THR A 56 -7.08 -10.43 -7.58
N LYS A 57 -7.99 -9.77 -6.83
CA LYS A 57 -9.29 -10.33 -6.45
C LYS A 57 -10.37 -10.09 -7.50
N ALA A 58 -10.28 -8.96 -8.21
CA ALA A 58 -11.30 -8.53 -9.17
C ALA A 58 -11.06 -9.04 -10.60
N ALA A 59 -9.81 -9.32 -10.96
CA ALA A 59 -9.41 -9.75 -12.30
C ALA A 59 -8.34 -10.86 -12.22
N ASN A 60 -8.21 -11.63 -13.30
CA ASN A 60 -7.19 -12.67 -13.41
C ASN A 60 -5.82 -12.07 -13.74
N VAL A 61 -5.25 -11.34 -12.77
CA VAL A 61 -4.00 -10.61 -12.89
C VAL A 61 -3.06 -10.98 -11.75
N ASP A 62 -1.77 -11.04 -12.05
CA ASP A 62 -0.69 -11.15 -11.05
C ASP A 62 0.03 -9.82 -10.94
N VAL A 63 0.35 -9.36 -9.73
CA VAL A 63 1.31 -8.27 -9.53
C VAL A 63 2.72 -8.82 -9.74
N VAL A 64 3.42 -8.34 -10.77
CA VAL A 64 4.75 -8.86 -11.17
C VAL A 64 5.89 -7.90 -10.84
N TYR A 65 5.56 -6.63 -10.58
CA TYR A 65 6.51 -5.63 -10.12
C TYR A 65 5.78 -4.55 -9.35
N ALA A 66 6.29 -4.17 -8.19
CA ALA A 66 5.71 -3.14 -7.36
C ALA A 66 6.85 -2.49 -6.55
N LYS A 67 7.10 -1.19 -6.75
CA LYS A 67 8.21 -0.48 -6.10
C LYS A 67 7.90 0.98 -5.86
N SER A 68 8.22 1.44 -4.65
CA SER A 68 8.23 2.84 -4.27
C SER A 68 9.47 3.55 -4.81
N PHE A 69 9.41 4.87 -4.85
CA PHE A 69 10.49 5.73 -5.30
C PHE A 69 11.11 6.49 -4.14
N TYR A 70 12.42 6.71 -4.23
CA TYR A 70 13.16 7.39 -3.19
C TYR A 70 12.64 8.80 -2.94
N ALA A 71 12.42 9.11 -1.66
CA ALA A 71 12.00 10.40 -1.13
C ALA A 71 10.56 10.84 -1.45
N GLY A 72 9.71 9.95 -1.98
CA GLY A 72 8.27 10.19 -2.11
C GLY A 72 7.86 11.21 -3.18
N ALA A 73 6.56 11.44 -3.29
CA ALA A 73 5.95 12.13 -4.44
C ALA A 73 6.29 13.63 -4.48
N ALA A 74 6.55 14.22 -3.32
CA ALA A 74 7.05 15.59 -3.17
C ALA A 74 8.43 15.80 -3.81
N HIS A 75 9.16 14.73 -4.12
CA HIS A 75 10.48 14.74 -4.73
C HIS A 75 10.55 13.94 -6.04
N SER A 76 9.41 13.80 -6.73
CA SER A 76 9.29 13.02 -7.95
C SER A 76 10.12 13.58 -9.13
N SER A 77 10.61 12.68 -10.01
CA SER A 77 11.38 13.06 -11.21
C SER A 77 10.56 13.75 -12.32
N GLY A 78 9.23 13.79 -12.18
CA GLY A 78 8.33 14.38 -13.15
C GLY A 78 6.86 14.08 -12.84
N PRO A 79 5.93 14.77 -13.53
CA PRO A 79 4.50 14.79 -13.16
C PRO A 79 3.79 13.44 -13.28
N THR A 80 4.36 12.47 -14.00
CA THR A 80 3.80 11.13 -14.16
C THR A 80 4.50 10.08 -13.29
N SER A 81 5.48 10.48 -12.47
CA SER A 81 6.25 9.54 -11.66
C SER A 81 5.52 9.27 -10.34
N GLY A 82 5.15 10.32 -9.60
CA GLY A 82 4.65 10.16 -8.24
C GLY A 82 5.70 9.50 -7.36
N GLU A 83 5.30 8.47 -6.61
CA GLU A 83 6.19 7.73 -5.72
C GLU A 83 6.10 6.22 -5.82
N VAL A 84 5.33 5.68 -6.77
CA VAL A 84 5.20 4.23 -6.93
C VAL A 84 5.00 3.85 -8.39
N ILE A 85 5.53 2.69 -8.76
CA ILE A 85 5.16 1.97 -9.98
C ILE A 85 4.66 0.58 -9.65
N GLY A 86 3.50 0.24 -10.21
CA GLY A 86 2.94 -1.11 -10.22
C GLY A 86 2.89 -1.67 -11.64
N ILE A 87 3.18 -2.96 -11.79
CA ILE A 87 3.00 -3.72 -13.02
C ILE A 87 2.19 -4.97 -12.70
N ILE A 88 1.04 -5.09 -13.36
CA ILE A 88 0.20 -6.30 -13.34
C ILE A 88 0.34 -7.06 -14.66
N ALA A 89 0.27 -8.38 -14.62
CA ALA A 89 0.41 -9.25 -15.78
C ALA A 89 -0.77 -10.23 -15.90
N ALA A 90 -1.17 -10.54 -17.13
CA ALA A 90 -2.27 -11.45 -17.41
C ALA A 90 -2.12 -12.13 -18.77
N THR A 91 -3.00 -13.09 -19.04
CA THR A 91 -3.03 -13.84 -20.31
C THR A 91 -3.55 -13.00 -21.48
N ASN A 92 -4.37 -11.98 -21.21
CA ASN A 92 -5.00 -11.16 -22.24
C ASN A 92 -5.15 -9.68 -21.77
N PRO A 93 -5.38 -8.74 -22.71
CA PRO A 93 -5.51 -7.31 -22.36
C PRO A 93 -6.79 -6.95 -21.60
N ALA A 94 -7.86 -7.74 -21.70
CA ALA A 94 -9.12 -7.43 -21.03
C ALA A 94 -8.99 -7.55 -19.51
N ASP A 95 -8.30 -8.58 -19.03
CA ASP A 95 -7.98 -8.75 -17.60
C ASP A 95 -7.11 -7.59 -17.10
N ILE A 96 -6.15 -7.12 -17.91
CA ILE A 96 -5.32 -5.96 -17.56
C ILE A 96 -6.18 -4.69 -17.41
N ILE A 97 -7.08 -4.43 -18.35
CA ILE A 97 -7.96 -3.25 -18.30
C ILE A 97 -8.85 -3.33 -17.06
N ALA A 98 -9.46 -4.48 -16.78
CA ALA A 98 -10.28 -4.68 -15.60
C ALA A 98 -9.48 -4.48 -14.30
N GLY A 99 -8.25 -5.01 -14.25
CA GLY A 99 -7.34 -4.81 -13.12
C GLY A 99 -6.99 -3.33 -12.90
N LEU A 100 -6.59 -2.60 -13.95
CA LEU A 100 -6.25 -1.17 -13.85
C LEU A 100 -7.45 -0.32 -13.43
N GLU A 101 -8.66 -0.60 -13.93
CA GLU A 101 -9.88 0.09 -13.49
C GLU A 101 -10.18 -0.18 -12.00
N ARG A 102 -9.97 -1.42 -11.51
CA ARG A 102 -10.11 -1.74 -10.09
C ARG A 102 -9.10 -0.96 -9.23
N VAL A 103 -7.83 -0.90 -9.66
CA VAL A 103 -6.78 -0.14 -8.97
C VAL A 103 -7.19 1.33 -8.88
N LYS A 104 -7.60 1.93 -10.00
CA LYS A 104 -8.03 3.34 -10.04
C LYS A 104 -9.20 3.61 -9.11
N SER A 105 -10.25 2.78 -9.15
CA SER A 105 -11.41 2.92 -8.27
C SER A 105 -11.03 2.84 -6.79
N PHE A 106 -10.09 1.96 -6.42
CA PHE A 106 -9.62 1.83 -5.04
C PHE A 106 -8.92 3.10 -4.57
N VAL A 107 -7.93 3.56 -5.34
CA VAL A 107 -7.15 4.78 -5.04
C VAL A 107 -8.07 5.99 -4.91
N GLU A 108 -9.08 6.11 -5.76
CA GLU A 108 -10.01 7.24 -5.74
C GLU A 108 -10.97 7.26 -4.54
N SER A 109 -11.24 6.12 -3.88
CA SER A 109 -12.40 6.07 -2.96
C SER A 109 -12.30 5.19 -1.72
N GLU A 110 -11.38 4.22 -1.64
CA GLU A 110 -11.41 3.18 -0.59
C GLU A 110 -10.36 3.36 0.50
N ALA A 111 -9.17 3.84 0.15
CA ALA A 111 -8.09 4.03 1.11
C ALA A 111 -7.33 5.34 0.87
N ALA A 112 -6.86 5.95 1.94
CA ALA A 112 -6.05 7.16 1.92
C ALA A 112 -5.23 7.25 3.20
N PHE A 113 -4.07 7.91 3.14
CA PHE A 113 -3.42 8.41 4.34
C PHE A 113 -4.31 9.47 5.01
N GLN A 114 -4.09 9.70 6.30
CA GLN A 114 -4.81 10.69 7.09
C GLN A 114 -3.84 11.62 7.83
N CYS A 115 -4.25 12.86 8.07
CA CYS A 115 -3.47 13.82 8.85
C CYS A 115 -3.50 13.48 10.35
N ALA A 116 -2.33 13.43 10.99
CA ALA A 116 -2.18 13.27 12.43
C ALA A 116 -2.19 14.60 13.20
N ASP A 117 -1.97 15.72 12.52
CA ASP A 117 -1.89 17.05 13.10
C ASP A 117 -2.69 18.12 12.32
N GLU A 118 -2.93 19.26 12.96
CA GLU A 118 -3.69 20.36 12.34
C GLU A 118 -2.87 21.09 11.25
N ALA A 119 -1.53 21.03 11.34
CA ALA A 119 -0.65 21.57 10.32
C ALA A 119 -0.71 20.75 9.01
N GLY A 120 -1.08 19.46 9.08
CA GLY A 120 -1.07 18.55 7.95
C GLY A 120 0.34 18.13 7.55
N GLU A 121 1.29 18.17 8.50
CA GLU A 121 2.70 17.84 8.26
C GLU A 121 3.01 16.38 8.59
N ILE A 122 2.21 15.75 9.46
CA ILE A 122 2.35 14.34 9.83
C ILE A 122 1.20 13.55 9.24
N ALA A 123 1.51 12.54 8.43
CA ALA A 123 0.55 11.66 7.80
C ALA A 123 0.76 10.21 8.25
N TYR A 124 -0.32 9.43 8.34
CA TYR A 124 -0.26 7.99 8.62
C TYR A 124 -1.28 7.23 7.79
N PHE A 125 -1.08 5.93 7.70
CA PHE A 125 -1.98 4.98 7.05
C PHE A 125 -2.27 3.85 8.02
N ALA A 126 -3.53 3.72 8.43
CA ALA A 126 -3.99 2.64 9.31
C ALA A 126 -5.18 1.96 8.63
N HIS A 127 -4.90 0.99 7.76
CA HIS A 127 -5.91 0.41 6.88
C HIS A 127 -6.16 -1.07 7.18
N LEU A 128 -7.43 -1.43 7.34
CA LEU A 128 -7.86 -2.82 7.44
C LEU A 128 -8.04 -3.41 6.04
N VAL A 129 -7.12 -4.28 5.64
CA VAL A 129 -7.34 -5.20 4.52
C VAL A 129 -8.15 -6.38 5.05
N SER A 130 -9.47 -6.33 4.87
CA SER A 130 -10.39 -7.32 5.45
C SER A 130 -10.16 -8.75 4.94
N SER A 131 -9.69 -8.89 3.70
CA SER A 131 -9.35 -10.16 3.06
C SER A 131 -8.31 -9.88 1.98
N THR A 132 -7.09 -10.36 2.18
CA THR A 132 -5.99 -10.20 1.22
C THR A 132 -6.27 -10.92 -0.10
N GLY A 133 -5.80 -10.32 -1.19
CA GLY A 133 -5.61 -10.95 -2.49
C GLY A 133 -4.31 -11.73 -2.54
N SER A 134 -3.87 -12.11 -3.75
CA SER A 134 -2.66 -12.92 -3.91
C SER A 134 -1.36 -12.12 -3.71
N PHE A 135 -1.40 -10.79 -3.74
CA PHE A 135 -0.22 -9.94 -3.66
C PHE A 135 0.20 -9.70 -2.20
N LEU A 136 -0.67 -9.11 -1.39
CA LEU A 136 -0.34 -8.80 0.01
C LEU A 136 -0.23 -10.05 0.87
N SER A 137 -0.99 -11.11 0.56
CA SER A 137 -0.83 -12.39 1.27
C SER A 137 0.57 -13.00 1.05
N ALA A 138 1.07 -12.96 -0.19
CA ALA A 138 2.41 -13.42 -0.52
C ALA A 138 3.51 -12.55 0.13
N GLU A 139 3.33 -11.23 0.12
CA GLU A 139 4.27 -10.30 0.76
C GLU A 139 4.31 -10.45 2.29
N ALA A 140 3.15 -10.60 2.92
CA ALA A 140 3.05 -10.80 4.37
C ALA A 140 3.36 -12.24 4.81
N GLY A 141 3.46 -13.20 3.90
CA GLY A 141 3.67 -14.61 4.23
C GLY A 141 2.49 -15.27 4.95
N VAL A 142 1.26 -14.85 4.63
CA VAL A 142 0.00 -15.37 5.19
C VAL A 142 -0.83 -16.09 4.14
N GLU A 143 -1.87 -16.82 4.54
CA GLU A 143 -2.78 -17.43 3.56
C GLU A 143 -3.61 -16.37 2.85
N GLN A 144 -3.85 -16.57 1.54
CA GLN A 144 -4.72 -15.68 0.77
C GLN A 144 -6.12 -15.66 1.39
N GLY A 145 -6.62 -14.45 1.63
CA GLY A 145 -7.92 -14.22 2.26
C GLY A 145 -7.84 -13.95 3.77
N GLU A 146 -6.66 -14.09 4.39
CA GLU A 146 -6.44 -13.59 5.74
C GLU A 146 -6.55 -12.05 5.80
N ALA A 147 -6.94 -11.54 6.97
CA ALA A 147 -7.06 -10.11 7.20
C ALA A 147 -5.71 -9.52 7.65
N LEU A 148 -5.40 -8.31 7.20
CA LEU A 148 -4.22 -7.55 7.63
C LEU A 148 -4.61 -6.16 8.14
N ALA A 149 -3.95 -5.72 9.21
CA ALA A 149 -3.78 -4.31 9.49
C ALA A 149 -2.50 -3.83 8.79
N TYR A 150 -2.65 -2.93 7.82
CA TYR A 150 -1.55 -2.29 7.12
C TYR A 150 -1.30 -0.93 7.77
N LEU A 151 -0.18 -0.81 8.49
CA LEU A 151 0.11 0.31 9.38
C LEU A 151 1.40 1.01 8.96
N ILE A 152 1.32 2.27 8.55
CA ILE A 152 2.46 3.10 8.11
C ILE A 152 2.39 4.48 8.76
N ALA A 153 3.54 4.98 9.20
CA ALA A 153 3.71 6.35 9.71
C ALA A 153 5.18 6.78 9.56
N PRO A 154 5.56 8.04 9.89
CA PRO A 154 6.95 8.44 9.86
C PRO A 154 7.79 7.63 10.89
N PRO A 155 9.13 7.67 10.80
CA PRO A 155 9.98 6.65 11.42
C PRO A 155 9.81 6.43 12.93
N LEU A 156 9.64 7.49 13.72
CA LEU A 156 9.51 7.36 15.17
C LEU A 156 8.10 6.92 15.55
N GLU A 157 7.11 7.57 14.94
CA GLU A 157 5.68 7.34 15.08
C GLU A 157 5.35 5.88 14.78
N ALA A 158 5.83 5.34 13.67
CA ALA A 158 5.59 3.96 13.27
C ALA A 158 6.13 2.96 14.29
N MET A 159 7.37 3.15 14.75
CA MET A 159 7.99 2.23 15.70
C MET A 159 7.30 2.26 17.07
N TYR A 160 6.86 3.44 17.52
CA TYR A 160 6.10 3.59 18.76
C TYR A 160 4.68 3.01 18.62
N ALA A 161 3.96 3.36 17.56
CA ALA A 161 2.57 2.99 17.35
C ALA A 161 2.39 1.50 17.01
N LEU A 162 3.36 0.85 16.36
CA LEU A 162 3.32 -0.61 16.14
C LEU A 162 3.33 -1.39 17.46
N ASP A 163 4.15 -0.99 18.43
CA ASP A 163 4.19 -1.61 19.75
C ASP A 163 2.86 -1.41 20.50
N ALA A 164 2.26 -0.22 20.39
CA ALA A 164 0.92 0.05 20.93
C ALA A 164 -0.15 -0.85 20.27
N ALA A 165 -0.12 -0.99 18.95
CA ALA A 165 -1.05 -1.82 18.18
C ALA A 165 -0.96 -3.31 18.58
N LEU A 166 0.26 -3.83 18.71
CA LEU A 166 0.51 -5.22 19.15
C LEU A 166 0.00 -5.50 20.57
N LYS A 167 -0.03 -4.49 21.45
CA LYS A 167 -0.55 -4.62 22.82
C LYS A 167 -2.07 -4.49 22.90
N ALA A 168 -2.69 -3.82 21.93
CA ALA A 168 -4.10 -3.50 21.95
C ALA A 168 -5.01 -4.66 21.49
N ALA A 169 -4.49 -5.57 20.66
CA ALA A 169 -5.28 -6.64 20.05
C ALA A 169 -4.48 -7.96 19.92
N ASP A 170 -5.20 -9.06 19.76
CA ASP A 170 -4.60 -10.37 19.45
C ASP A 170 -4.20 -10.45 17.97
N VAL A 171 -3.05 -9.84 17.66
CA VAL A 171 -2.47 -9.75 16.32
C VAL A 171 -0.99 -10.16 16.34
N LYS A 172 -0.47 -10.55 15.18
CA LYS A 172 0.94 -10.92 14.99
C LYS A 172 1.58 -10.04 13.94
N LEU A 173 2.77 -9.50 14.24
CA LEU A 173 3.61 -8.85 13.26
C LEU A 173 4.17 -9.88 12.29
N VAL A 174 3.74 -9.82 11.02
CA VAL A 174 4.16 -10.74 9.96
C VAL A 174 5.13 -10.12 8.97
N ASN A 175 5.08 -8.79 8.82
CA ASN A 175 6.07 -8.05 8.06
C ASN A 175 6.42 -6.74 8.77
N LEU A 176 7.72 -6.46 8.96
CA LEU A 176 8.21 -5.22 9.56
C LEU A 176 8.90 -4.39 8.49
N PHE A 177 8.35 -3.21 8.20
CA PHE A 177 8.97 -2.20 7.38
C PHE A 177 9.86 -1.31 8.26
N ALA A 178 11.06 -1.80 8.56
CA ALA A 178 12.03 -1.04 9.34
C ALA A 178 12.43 0.24 8.60
N PRO A 179 12.39 1.43 9.24
CA PRO A 179 12.67 2.67 8.55
C PRO A 179 14.17 2.81 8.19
N PRO A 180 14.51 3.52 7.09
CA PRO A 180 13.58 4.12 6.14
C PRO A 180 13.14 3.14 5.03
N SER A 181 11.85 3.15 4.68
CA SER A 181 11.40 2.77 3.33
C SER A 181 11.98 3.73 2.29
N GLU A 182 11.83 3.44 1.00
CA GLU A 182 12.22 4.36 -0.07
C GLU A 182 11.55 5.75 0.10
N THR A 183 10.33 5.82 0.65
CA THR A 183 9.58 7.06 0.91
C THR A 183 9.91 7.73 2.26
N ASN A 184 10.87 7.19 3.03
CA ASN A 184 11.26 7.62 4.38
C ASN A 184 10.20 7.38 5.47
N PHE A 185 9.32 6.39 5.29
CA PHE A 185 8.37 5.92 6.29
C PHE A 185 8.86 4.63 6.97
N GLY A 186 8.09 4.15 7.94
CA GLY A 186 8.21 2.81 8.51
C GLY A 186 6.83 2.26 8.86
N GLY A 187 6.77 1.01 9.30
CA GLY A 187 5.48 0.39 9.63
C GLY A 187 5.51 -1.13 9.58
N GLY A 188 4.35 -1.75 9.33
CA GLY A 188 4.27 -3.19 9.19
C GLY A 188 2.88 -3.73 8.84
N HIS A 189 2.86 -5.04 8.57
CA HIS A 189 1.65 -5.84 8.45
C HIS A 189 1.42 -6.63 9.74
N LEU A 190 0.23 -6.48 10.32
CA LEU A 190 -0.24 -7.32 11.41
C LEU A 190 -1.35 -8.24 10.90
N THR A 191 -1.29 -9.54 11.21
CA THR A 191 -2.38 -10.49 10.91
C THR A 191 -3.12 -10.90 12.18
N GLY A 192 -4.39 -11.27 12.02
CA GLY A 192 -5.28 -11.70 13.09
C GLY A 192 -6.72 -11.83 12.59
N SER A 193 -7.69 -11.89 13.50
CA SER A 193 -9.09 -11.73 13.08
C SER A 193 -9.34 -10.31 12.55
N GLN A 194 -10.31 -10.13 11.65
CA GLN A 194 -10.67 -8.78 11.15
C GLN A 194 -10.93 -7.77 12.28
N ALA A 195 -11.59 -8.21 13.36
CA ALA A 195 -11.84 -7.36 14.53
C ALA A 195 -10.56 -6.99 15.28
N ALA A 196 -9.63 -7.94 15.42
CA ALA A 196 -8.33 -7.69 16.05
C ALA A 196 -7.47 -6.74 15.19
N CYS A 197 -7.45 -6.93 13.86
CA CYS A 197 -6.77 -6.02 12.94
C CYS A 197 -7.38 -4.61 12.98
N SER A 198 -8.71 -4.49 13.03
CA SER A 198 -9.38 -3.18 13.21
C SER A 198 -8.96 -2.48 14.51
N ALA A 199 -8.98 -3.21 15.63
CA ALA A 199 -8.56 -2.66 16.92
C ALA A 199 -7.06 -2.26 16.93
N ALA A 200 -6.23 -3.00 16.21
CA ALA A 200 -4.82 -2.65 16.01
C ALA A 200 -4.66 -1.36 15.19
N CYS A 201 -5.47 -1.14 14.14
CA CYS A 201 -5.50 0.12 13.38
C CYS A 201 -5.88 1.30 14.28
N ASP A 202 -6.95 1.17 15.08
CA ASP A 202 -7.41 2.23 15.98
C ASP A 202 -6.33 2.60 17.02
N ALA A 203 -5.65 1.61 17.58
CA ALA A 203 -4.57 1.82 18.54
C ALA A 203 -3.32 2.44 17.91
N PHE A 204 -2.97 2.03 16.69
CA PHE A 204 -1.88 2.61 15.93
C PHE A 204 -2.14 4.10 15.66
N GLU A 205 -3.31 4.42 15.13
CA GLU A 205 -3.74 5.80 14.87
C GLU A 205 -3.67 6.68 16.12
N ALA A 206 -4.22 6.20 17.25
CA ALA A 206 -4.19 6.94 18.51
C ALA A 206 -2.76 7.24 18.98
N ALA A 207 -1.84 6.27 18.83
CA ALA A 207 -0.44 6.42 19.22
C ALA A 207 0.33 7.38 18.30
N VAL A 208 0.06 7.38 16.98
CA VAL A 208 0.64 8.36 16.06
C VAL A 208 0.20 9.78 16.43
N ILE A 209 -1.08 9.97 16.71
CA ILE A 209 -1.64 11.28 17.10
C ILE A 209 -1.09 11.74 18.46
N GLU A 210 -0.85 10.82 19.39
CA GLU A 210 -0.17 11.12 20.66
C GLU A 210 1.22 11.71 20.41
N VAL A 211 2.03 11.05 19.58
CA VAL A 211 3.38 11.52 19.22
C VAL A 211 3.30 12.87 18.49
N ALA A 212 2.37 13.03 17.55
CA ALA A 212 2.17 14.30 16.85
C ALA A 212 1.85 15.48 17.79
N ARG A 213 1.08 15.23 18.87
CA ARG A 213 0.76 16.24 19.88
C ARG A 213 1.92 16.57 20.81
N CYS A 214 2.75 15.59 21.15
CA CYS A 214 3.86 15.75 22.08
C CYS A 214 5.08 14.92 21.60
N PRO A 215 5.83 15.41 20.60
CA PRO A 215 6.91 14.63 20.00
C PRO A 215 8.12 14.46 20.92
N ILE A 216 8.25 15.30 21.95
CA ILE A 216 9.32 15.24 22.94
C ILE A 216 8.67 14.98 24.30
N ALA A 217 8.75 13.73 24.76
CA ALA A 217 8.30 13.36 26.09
C ALA A 217 9.18 14.04 27.15
N THR A 218 8.54 14.69 28.12
CA THR A 218 9.18 15.27 29.32
C THR A 218 9.20 14.28 30.47
#